data_AF-A0A2T9YAU1-F1
#
_entry.id   AF-A0A2T9YAU1-F1
#
_cell.length_a   1.000
_cell.length_b   1.000
_cell.length_c   1.000
_cell.angle_alpha   90.00
_cell.angle_beta   90.00
_cell.angle_gamma   90.00
#
_symmetry.space_group_name_H-M   'P 1'
#
loop_
_entity.id
_entity.type
_entity.pdbx_description
1 polymer ?
#
loop_
_entity_poly.entity_id
_entity_poly.type
_entity_poly.pdbx_seq_one_letter_code
_entity_poly.pdbx_strand_id
1 'polypeptide(L)'
;MNALGLRAFQTIKKEFLPTQTRFSNSLIVRNGYKNSLVPFTRQMSTEKNISLRTNDELINQPNNAAEHVFTSLDKLYNWAFTSSVWPMTFGLACCAIEMMHMAAARYDQDRVGIVFRATPRQSDVMIVAGTLTNKMAPALRRVYDQTPEPRWVISMGSCANGGGYYHYSYSVVRGCDRIVPVDVYVPGCPPTAEALFYGILQLQKKIKRNRVTTMWYQSVYAIDPITIKGSKFFNKQTGDQFFFKGVDYQPRVLNGNDPLADEKGCLRDVKALKDLNINAIRVYETNYNKNHDACMDILEKANIYVMLDISTPQYSINRKYPYWDTSLFSNYKKKIEAFKKYKNVVAFLIGNEVTNDVDTTKASAFVKAALRDVKSYIKKSNLEIPVGYADNDDEEVRNDLIKYFNCGQDPLARVDFYGVNTYRWCGPNVSYKTSGYEQMAQPFKEY
;
A
#
# COMPACT_ATOMS: atom_id res chain seq x y z
N MET A 1 -42.83 33.63 -10.37
CA MET A 1 -42.21 33.47 -9.04
C MET A 1 -41.53 32.10 -9.03
N ASN A 2 -40.37 32.02 -9.68
CA ASN A 2 -39.01 31.88 -9.09
C ASN A 2 -38.82 30.45 -8.57
N ALA A 3 -38.21 29.49 -9.28
CA ALA A 3 -36.90 29.47 -9.93
C ALA A 3 -35.77 29.90 -8.98
N LEU A 4 -35.21 28.94 -8.23
CA LEU A 4 -33.86 28.93 -7.64
C LEU A 4 -33.69 27.63 -6.81
N GLY A 5 -33.19 26.57 -7.45
CA GLY A 5 -32.91 25.30 -6.74
C GLY A 5 -32.17 24.23 -7.55
N LEU A 6 -31.72 24.55 -8.77
CA LEU A 6 -31.12 23.58 -9.70
C LEU A 6 -29.78 24.06 -10.31
N ARG A 7 -29.03 24.89 -9.56
CA ARG A 7 -27.67 25.33 -9.93
C ARG A 7 -26.72 25.26 -8.73
N ALA A 8 -26.25 24.06 -8.39
CA ALA A 8 -25.07 23.89 -7.53
C ALA A 8 -24.33 22.54 -7.71
N PHE A 9 -24.63 21.75 -8.75
CA PHE A 9 -24.03 20.42 -8.96
C PHE A 9 -23.31 20.25 -10.32
N GLN A 10 -22.88 21.35 -10.95
CA GLN A 10 -22.28 21.30 -12.30
C GLN A 10 -20.91 21.98 -12.45
N THR A 11 -20.14 22.19 -11.38
CA THR A 11 -18.88 22.97 -11.48
C THR A 11 -17.62 22.31 -10.90
N ILE A 12 -17.53 20.97 -10.78
CA ILE A 12 -16.26 20.29 -10.45
C ILE A 12 -16.18 18.94 -11.15
N LYS A 13 -15.90 18.93 -12.46
CA LYS A 13 -15.44 17.74 -13.21
C LYS A 13 -14.87 18.07 -14.60
N LYS A 14 -14.09 19.15 -14.69
CA LYS A 14 -13.31 19.51 -15.89
C LYS A 14 -11.91 19.92 -15.47
N GLU A 15 -11.06 18.93 -15.24
CA GLU A 15 -9.60 18.98 -15.36
C GLU A 15 -9.08 17.56 -15.09
N PHE A 16 -8.04 17.14 -15.80
CA PHE A 16 -7.47 15.78 -15.91
C PHE A 16 -8.04 14.86 -17.00
N LEU A 17 -7.71 15.20 -18.26
CA LEU A 17 -7.31 14.22 -19.26
C LEU A 17 -6.07 14.80 -20.00
N PRO A 18 -4.91 14.10 -20.03
CA PRO A 18 -3.75 14.59 -20.77
C PRO A 18 -3.91 14.28 -22.27
N THR A 19 -3.77 15.33 -23.07
CA THR A 19 -3.70 15.33 -24.53
C THR A 19 -2.44 14.62 -25.04
N GLN A 20 -2.62 13.63 -25.93
CA GLN A 20 -1.55 13.05 -26.73
C GLN A 20 -1.05 14.05 -27.77
N THR A 21 0.24 14.40 -27.73
CA THR A 21 0.93 15.09 -28.84
C THR A 21 1.94 14.16 -29.49
N ARG A 22 1.64 13.76 -30.74
CA ARG A 22 2.63 13.25 -31.72
C ARG A 22 3.54 14.40 -32.13
N PHE A 23 4.85 14.18 -32.25
CA PHE A 23 5.65 14.86 -33.28
C PHE A 23 6.79 13.97 -33.78
N SER A 24 6.97 14.03 -35.09
CA SER A 24 7.84 13.23 -35.95
C SER A 24 9.29 13.69 -35.94
N ASN A 25 10.17 12.78 -36.34
CA ASN A 25 11.60 12.97 -36.53
C ASN A 25 11.98 14.01 -37.61
N SER A 26 13.25 14.44 -37.49
CA SER A 26 14.15 15.06 -38.48
C SER A 26 14.22 16.59 -38.54
N LEU A 27 15.37 17.13 -38.11
CA LEU A 27 16.13 18.13 -38.86
C LEU A 27 17.54 18.30 -38.27
N ILE A 28 18.53 18.15 -39.14
CA ILE A 28 19.96 18.40 -38.97
C ILE A 28 20.21 19.90 -39.22
N VAL A 29 21.16 20.55 -38.52
CA VAL A 29 22.21 21.47 -39.07
C VAL A 29 23.06 22.12 -37.94
N ARG A 30 24.32 21.68 -37.91
CA ARG A 30 25.64 22.35 -37.76
C ARG A 30 25.87 23.63 -36.90
N ASN A 31 26.78 23.43 -35.92
CA ASN A 31 28.04 24.14 -35.58
C ASN A 31 28.15 25.67 -35.49
N GLY A 32 28.74 26.15 -34.39
CA GLY A 32 29.68 27.28 -34.43
C GLY A 32 30.03 27.98 -33.10
N TYR A 33 31.22 27.66 -32.56
CA TYR A 33 32.14 28.45 -31.72
C TYR A 33 32.30 28.17 -30.21
N LYS A 34 33.59 27.90 -29.90
CA LYS A 34 34.28 27.35 -28.73
C LYS A 34 34.55 28.43 -27.65
N ASN A 35 34.73 28.11 -26.35
CA ASN A 35 36.01 27.65 -25.80
C ASN A 35 35.90 27.03 -24.37
N SER A 36 36.58 25.87 -24.22
CA SER A 36 37.26 25.24 -23.07
C SER A 36 36.54 25.12 -21.71
N LEU A 37 36.07 23.97 -21.22
CA LEU A 37 36.61 22.61 -20.96
C LEU A 37 36.91 22.37 -19.46
N VAL A 38 35.90 21.84 -18.74
CA VAL A 38 36.08 20.75 -17.75
C VAL A 38 34.87 19.81 -17.92
N PRO A 39 35.04 18.54 -18.31
CA PRO A 39 33.90 17.65 -18.48
C PRO A 39 33.37 17.22 -17.11
N PHE A 40 32.17 17.68 -16.77
CA PHE A 40 31.36 17.12 -15.71
C PHE A 40 30.95 15.71 -16.12
N THR A 41 31.76 14.71 -15.78
CA THR A 41 31.36 13.30 -15.78
C THR A 41 30.30 13.13 -14.71
N ARG A 42 29.04 13.40 -15.07
CA ARG A 42 27.91 12.83 -14.36
C ARG A 42 27.97 11.34 -14.63
N GLN A 43 28.63 10.59 -13.75
CA GLN A 43 28.38 9.17 -13.62
C GLN A 43 26.88 9.03 -13.41
N MET A 44 26.19 8.57 -14.46
CA MET A 44 24.89 7.93 -14.36
C MET A 44 25.09 6.75 -13.44
N SER A 45 24.94 6.97 -12.12
CA SER A 45 24.78 5.90 -11.17
C SER A 45 23.53 5.16 -11.62
N THR A 46 23.75 3.90 -11.96
CA THR A 46 22.74 2.94 -12.39
C THR A 46 21.53 3.02 -11.47
N GLU A 47 20.45 3.63 -11.95
CA GLU A 47 19.11 3.36 -11.46
C GLU A 47 18.89 1.86 -11.67
N LYS A 48 19.14 1.07 -10.62
CA LYS A 48 18.54 -0.25 -10.54
C LYS A 48 17.04 0.00 -10.45
N ASN A 49 16.38 -0.08 -11.59
CA ASN A 49 14.94 -0.23 -11.68
C ASN A 49 14.53 -1.25 -10.62
N ILE A 50 13.87 -0.76 -9.57
CA ILE A 50 13.21 -1.60 -8.58
C ILE A 50 12.05 -2.23 -9.34
N SER A 51 12.30 -3.38 -9.95
CA SER A 51 11.25 -4.19 -10.52
C SER A 51 10.40 -4.69 -9.35
N LEU A 52 9.19 -4.15 -9.21
CA LEU A 52 8.09 -4.85 -8.55
C LEU A 52 8.20 -6.31 -8.99
N ARG A 53 8.40 -7.25 -8.05
CA ARG A 53 8.51 -8.67 -8.38
C ARG A 53 7.34 -9.00 -9.28
N THR A 54 7.65 -9.42 -10.51
CA THR A 54 6.59 -9.71 -11.46
C THR A 54 5.74 -10.85 -10.91
N ASN A 55 4.49 -10.93 -11.34
CA ASN A 55 3.62 -11.99 -10.85
C ASN A 55 4.19 -13.41 -11.06
N ASP A 56 5.14 -13.58 -11.99
CA ASP A 56 5.78 -14.86 -12.25
C ASP A 56 6.91 -15.20 -11.24
N GLU A 57 7.55 -14.23 -10.58
CA GLU A 57 8.66 -14.46 -9.63
C GLU A 57 8.19 -14.97 -8.26
N LEU A 58 7.08 -14.43 -7.78
CA LEU A 58 6.45 -14.84 -6.50
C LEU A 58 5.83 -16.26 -6.58
N ILE A 59 5.58 -16.81 -7.78
CA ILE A 59 5.08 -18.20 -7.95
C ILE A 59 6.19 -19.24 -7.70
N ASN A 60 7.44 -18.84 -7.93
CA ASN A 60 8.59 -19.74 -7.98
C ASN A 60 9.42 -19.75 -6.68
N GLN A 61 9.18 -18.82 -5.76
CA GLN A 61 9.90 -18.74 -4.49
C GLN A 61 8.97 -18.38 -3.32
N PRO A 62 8.20 -19.34 -2.77
CA PRO A 62 7.46 -19.13 -1.53
C PRO A 62 8.44 -18.99 -0.36
N ASN A 63 8.23 -18.00 0.51
CA ASN A 63 9.11 -17.76 1.67
C ASN A 63 8.69 -18.59 2.89
N ASN A 64 7.41 -18.98 2.96
CA ASN A 64 6.82 -19.67 4.11
C ASN A 64 5.99 -20.90 3.69
N ALA A 65 5.82 -21.87 4.60
CA ALA A 65 5.04 -23.08 4.36
C ALA A 65 3.56 -22.79 4.00
N ALA A 66 2.93 -21.82 4.67
CA ALA A 66 1.57 -21.40 4.37
C ALA A 66 1.46 -20.77 2.96
N GLU A 67 2.41 -19.93 2.60
CA GLU A 67 2.48 -19.35 1.24
C GLU A 67 2.67 -20.44 0.18
N HIS A 68 3.44 -21.48 0.48
CA HIS A 68 3.58 -22.63 -0.41
C HIS A 68 2.26 -23.39 -0.63
N VAL A 69 1.45 -23.55 0.43
CA VAL A 69 0.13 -24.17 0.33
C VAL A 69 -0.82 -23.31 -0.51
N PHE A 70 -0.93 -22.01 -0.22
CA PHE A 70 -1.83 -21.11 -0.97
C PHE A 70 -1.41 -20.94 -2.43
N THR A 71 -0.12 -20.84 -2.71
CA THR A 71 0.37 -20.81 -4.11
C THR A 71 0.10 -22.11 -4.86
N SER A 72 0.14 -23.26 -4.17
CA SER A 72 -0.23 -24.56 -4.76
C SER A 72 -1.73 -24.67 -5.01
N LEU A 73 -2.56 -24.14 -4.10
CA LEU A 73 -4.01 -24.05 -4.30
C LEU A 73 -4.37 -23.13 -5.46
N ASP A 74 -3.73 -21.96 -5.59
CA ASP A 74 -3.90 -21.07 -6.75
C ASP A 74 -3.52 -21.78 -8.06
N LYS A 75 -2.41 -22.53 -8.08
CA LYS A 75 -1.99 -23.33 -9.25
C LYS A 75 -3.05 -24.36 -9.64
N LEU A 76 -3.59 -25.09 -8.67
CA LEU A 76 -4.62 -26.10 -8.90
C LEU A 76 -5.94 -25.47 -9.38
N TYR A 77 -6.38 -24.41 -8.71
CA TYR A 77 -7.59 -23.67 -9.06
C TYR A 77 -7.52 -23.10 -10.47
N ASN A 78 -6.44 -22.40 -10.81
CA ASN A 78 -6.27 -21.84 -12.14
C ASN A 78 -6.11 -22.92 -13.21
N TRP A 79 -5.44 -24.04 -12.90
CA TRP A 79 -5.35 -25.17 -13.82
C TRP A 79 -6.75 -25.70 -14.16
N ALA A 80 -7.59 -25.94 -13.15
CA ALA A 80 -8.97 -26.41 -13.35
C ALA A 80 -9.77 -25.49 -14.28
N PHE A 81 -9.76 -24.17 -14.01
CA PHE A 81 -10.47 -23.20 -14.87
C PHE A 81 -9.89 -23.12 -16.28
N THR A 82 -8.57 -23.18 -16.45
CA THR A 82 -7.97 -23.12 -17.80
C THR A 82 -8.18 -24.39 -18.62
N SER A 83 -8.40 -25.53 -17.96
CA SER A 83 -8.63 -26.82 -18.60
C SER A 83 -10.09 -27.07 -19.02
N SER A 84 -11.04 -26.26 -18.53
CA SER A 84 -12.47 -26.42 -18.80
C SER A 84 -13.12 -25.04 -18.97
N VAL A 85 -12.81 -24.36 -20.07
CA VAL A 85 -13.32 -23.02 -20.35
C VAL A 85 -14.62 -23.15 -21.13
N TRP A 86 -15.73 -22.65 -20.59
CA TRP A 86 -17.04 -22.78 -21.24
C TRP A 86 -17.49 -21.45 -21.86
N PRO A 87 -17.25 -21.21 -23.16
CA PRO A 87 -17.66 -19.98 -23.80
C PRO A 87 -19.16 -19.94 -24.14
N MET A 88 -19.81 -18.87 -23.72
CA MET A 88 -21.06 -18.38 -24.29
C MET A 88 -20.73 -17.35 -25.37
N THR A 89 -21.31 -17.54 -26.55
CA THR A 89 -20.97 -16.76 -27.73
C THR A 89 -22.14 -15.86 -28.15
N PHE A 90 -21.90 -14.56 -28.16
CA PHE A 90 -22.78 -13.58 -28.77
C PHE A 90 -22.47 -13.45 -30.25
N GLY A 91 -23.08 -14.31 -31.07
CA GLY A 91 -22.96 -14.25 -32.53
C GLY A 91 -23.76 -13.08 -33.12
N LEU A 92 -23.19 -11.88 -33.13
CA LEU A 92 -23.90 -10.64 -33.51
C LEU A 92 -23.81 -10.33 -35.01
N ALA A 93 -22.66 -10.62 -35.64
CA ALA A 93 -22.38 -10.25 -37.03
C ALA A 93 -21.35 -11.20 -37.66
N CYS A 94 -20.54 -10.71 -38.60
CA CYS A 94 -19.59 -11.51 -39.40
C CYS A 94 -18.59 -12.33 -38.56
N CYS A 95 -18.20 -11.83 -37.38
CA CYS A 95 -17.29 -12.55 -36.48
C CYS A 95 -17.88 -13.87 -35.95
N ALA A 96 -19.21 -14.02 -35.94
CA ALA A 96 -19.86 -15.26 -35.56
C ALA A 96 -19.47 -16.43 -36.47
N ILE A 97 -19.24 -16.17 -37.77
CA ILE A 97 -18.83 -17.19 -38.74
C ILE A 97 -17.41 -17.67 -38.46
N GLU A 98 -16.46 -16.76 -38.20
CA GLU A 98 -15.10 -17.14 -37.83
C GLU A 98 -15.03 -17.85 -36.47
N MET A 99 -15.94 -17.52 -35.55
CA MET A 99 -16.09 -18.27 -34.31
C MET A 99 -16.60 -19.70 -34.57
N MET A 100 -17.53 -19.90 -35.52
CA MET A 100 -17.94 -21.24 -35.96
C MET A 100 -16.80 -21.98 -36.67
N HIS A 101 -15.93 -21.29 -37.42
CA HIS A 101 -14.73 -21.90 -38.02
C HIS A 101 -13.72 -22.36 -36.96
N MET A 102 -13.54 -21.62 -35.86
CA MET A 102 -12.71 -22.07 -34.74
C MET A 102 -13.28 -23.35 -34.08
N ALA A 103 -14.59 -23.53 -34.09
CA ALA A 103 -15.25 -24.74 -33.62
C ALA A 103 -15.27 -25.89 -34.65
N ALA A 104 -14.91 -25.62 -35.91
CA ALA A 104 -14.86 -26.63 -36.95
C ALA A 104 -13.60 -27.52 -36.82
N ALA A 105 -13.65 -28.69 -37.47
CA ALA A 105 -12.66 -29.77 -37.33
C ALA A 105 -11.19 -29.38 -37.58
N ARG A 106 -10.92 -28.26 -38.28
CA ARG A 106 -9.55 -27.79 -38.53
C ARG A 106 -8.87 -27.29 -37.25
N TYR A 107 -9.57 -26.50 -36.45
CA TYR A 107 -9.02 -25.92 -35.22
C TYR A 107 -9.44 -26.71 -33.99
N ASP A 108 -10.68 -27.21 -34.02
CA ASP A 108 -11.28 -28.10 -33.01
C ASP A 108 -10.94 -27.65 -31.59
N GLN A 109 -11.53 -26.52 -31.17
CA GLN A 109 -11.27 -25.97 -29.83
C GLN A 109 -11.65 -26.93 -28.69
N ASP A 110 -12.53 -27.91 -28.93
CA ASP A 110 -13.00 -28.84 -27.92
C ASP A 110 -11.86 -29.72 -27.39
N ARG A 111 -10.85 -30.03 -28.23
CA ARG A 111 -9.66 -30.80 -27.85
C ARG A 111 -8.82 -30.18 -26.73
N VAL A 112 -8.96 -28.87 -26.49
CA VAL A 112 -8.25 -28.15 -25.42
C VAL A 112 -9.18 -27.77 -24.27
N GLY A 113 -10.34 -28.42 -24.16
CA GLY A 113 -11.30 -28.22 -23.08
C GLY A 113 -12.14 -26.94 -23.22
N ILE A 114 -12.30 -26.43 -24.46
CA ILE A 114 -13.16 -25.28 -24.75
C ILE A 114 -14.46 -25.77 -25.38
N VAL A 115 -15.51 -25.88 -24.57
CA VAL A 115 -16.79 -26.44 -25.02
C VAL A 115 -17.51 -25.46 -25.96
N PHE A 116 -18.02 -25.95 -27.09
CA PHE A 116 -18.78 -25.10 -28.00
C PHE A 116 -20.21 -24.83 -27.49
N ARG A 117 -20.57 -23.54 -27.35
CA ARG A 117 -21.93 -23.05 -27.02
C ARG A 117 -22.47 -23.53 -25.66
N ALA A 118 -21.78 -23.18 -24.58
CA ALA A 118 -22.35 -23.33 -23.25
C ALA A 118 -23.55 -22.40 -23.03
N THR A 119 -24.49 -22.79 -22.16
CA THR A 119 -25.61 -21.91 -21.79
C THR A 119 -25.11 -20.74 -20.93
N PRO A 120 -25.69 -19.53 -21.02
CA PRO A 120 -25.10 -18.35 -20.38
C PRO A 120 -24.98 -18.38 -18.85
N ARG A 121 -25.80 -19.23 -18.18
CA ARG A 121 -25.79 -19.39 -16.72
C ARG A 121 -24.75 -20.38 -16.19
N GLN A 122 -24.04 -21.07 -17.07
CA GLN A 122 -22.96 -22.01 -16.73
C GLN A 122 -21.66 -21.70 -17.48
N SER A 123 -21.64 -20.66 -18.32
CA SER A 123 -20.47 -20.27 -19.07
C SER A 123 -19.51 -19.46 -18.21
N ASP A 124 -18.21 -19.62 -18.43
CA ASP A 124 -17.17 -18.83 -17.75
C ASP A 124 -16.71 -17.65 -18.61
N VAL A 125 -16.84 -17.76 -19.93
CA VAL A 125 -16.34 -16.75 -20.88
C VAL A 125 -17.46 -16.27 -21.78
N MET A 126 -17.63 -14.96 -21.89
CA MET A 126 -18.52 -14.34 -22.85
C MET A 126 -17.72 -13.82 -24.06
N ILE A 127 -17.95 -14.39 -25.23
CA ILE A 127 -17.31 -13.95 -26.48
C ILE A 127 -18.28 -13.02 -27.22
N VAL A 128 -17.94 -11.74 -27.32
CA VAL A 128 -18.71 -10.75 -28.08
C VAL A 128 -18.24 -10.77 -29.54
N ALA A 129 -18.88 -11.61 -30.35
CA ALA A 129 -18.49 -11.88 -31.73
C ALA A 129 -19.31 -11.05 -32.73
N GLY A 130 -19.00 -9.76 -32.84
CA GLY A 130 -19.52 -8.88 -33.89
C GLY A 130 -19.97 -7.50 -33.41
N THR A 131 -20.80 -6.85 -34.22
CA THR A 131 -21.22 -5.46 -33.99
C THR A 131 -22.28 -5.36 -32.89
N LEU A 132 -21.97 -4.60 -31.83
CA LEU A 132 -22.92 -4.30 -30.78
C LEU A 132 -23.76 -3.07 -31.14
N THR A 133 -25.04 -3.26 -31.42
CA THR A 133 -25.97 -2.15 -31.68
C THR A 133 -26.52 -1.59 -30.37
N ASN A 134 -26.94 -0.32 -30.38
CA ASN A 134 -27.56 0.33 -29.22
C ASN A 134 -28.79 -0.44 -28.70
N LYS A 135 -29.54 -1.09 -29.60
CA LYS A 135 -30.72 -1.89 -29.25
C LYS A 135 -30.36 -3.21 -28.56
N MET A 136 -29.21 -3.81 -28.90
CA MET A 136 -28.77 -5.08 -28.33
C MET A 136 -27.92 -4.92 -27.06
N ALA A 137 -27.35 -3.74 -26.82
CA ALA A 137 -26.57 -3.41 -25.64
C ALA A 137 -27.21 -3.83 -24.29
N PRO A 138 -28.51 -3.55 -24.00
CA PRO A 138 -29.11 -3.97 -22.73
C PRO A 138 -29.24 -5.49 -22.61
N ALA A 139 -29.44 -6.22 -23.72
CA ALA A 139 -29.51 -7.67 -23.70
C ALA A 139 -28.13 -8.30 -23.43
N LEU A 140 -27.06 -7.75 -24.03
CA LEU A 140 -25.69 -8.14 -23.73
C LEU A 140 -25.39 -7.97 -22.23
N ARG A 141 -25.73 -6.80 -21.67
CA ARG A 141 -25.51 -6.51 -20.26
C ARG A 141 -26.25 -7.48 -19.35
N ARG A 142 -27.52 -7.75 -19.64
CA ARG A 142 -28.35 -8.67 -18.85
C ARG A 142 -27.76 -10.07 -18.81
N VAL A 143 -27.26 -10.57 -19.94
CA VAL A 143 -26.64 -11.90 -19.97
C VAL A 143 -25.32 -11.90 -19.19
N TYR A 144 -24.50 -10.88 -19.34
CA TYR A 144 -23.27 -10.73 -18.54
C TYR A 144 -23.56 -10.75 -17.03
N ASP A 145 -24.62 -10.06 -16.59
CA ASP A 145 -25.03 -10.04 -15.18
C ASP A 145 -25.62 -11.39 -14.71
N GLN A 146 -26.10 -12.24 -15.62
CA GLN A 146 -26.61 -13.58 -15.33
C GLN A 146 -25.51 -14.66 -15.32
N THR A 147 -24.31 -14.32 -15.79
CA THR A 147 -23.17 -15.23 -15.82
C THR A 147 -22.51 -15.30 -14.43
N PRO A 148 -22.29 -16.51 -13.87
CA PRO A 148 -21.68 -16.68 -12.57
C PRO A 148 -20.22 -16.20 -12.55
N GLU A 149 -19.70 -15.88 -11.36
CA GLU A 149 -18.27 -15.59 -11.19
C GLU A 149 -17.49 -16.90 -10.93
N PRO A 150 -16.25 -17.02 -11.43
CA PRO A 150 -15.50 -16.03 -12.21
C PRO A 150 -15.94 -15.97 -13.68
N ARG A 151 -16.15 -14.76 -14.21
CA ARG A 151 -16.53 -14.51 -15.61
C ARG A 151 -15.50 -13.64 -16.33
N TRP A 152 -15.22 -13.98 -17.58
CA TRP A 152 -14.32 -13.23 -18.46
C TRP A 152 -14.99 -12.82 -19.77
N VAL A 153 -14.49 -11.77 -20.40
CA VAL A 153 -15.05 -11.27 -21.67
C VAL A 153 -13.98 -11.15 -22.74
N ILE A 154 -14.23 -11.79 -23.89
CA ILE A 154 -13.42 -11.63 -25.10
C ILE A 154 -14.18 -10.74 -26.08
N SER A 155 -13.59 -9.61 -26.44
CA SER A 155 -14.09 -8.76 -27.52
C SER A 155 -13.50 -9.23 -28.85
N MET A 156 -14.34 -9.73 -29.75
CA MET A 156 -13.89 -10.30 -31.03
C MET A 156 -14.26 -9.38 -32.20
N GLY A 157 -13.20 -8.85 -32.82
CA GLY A 157 -13.26 -8.07 -34.05
C GLY A 157 -13.45 -6.56 -33.84
N SER A 158 -13.16 -5.80 -34.90
CA SER A 158 -13.07 -4.34 -34.84
C SER A 158 -14.35 -3.67 -34.34
N CYS A 159 -15.52 -4.24 -34.66
CA CYS A 159 -16.81 -3.68 -34.23
C CYS A 159 -17.04 -3.86 -32.72
N ALA A 160 -16.71 -5.02 -32.15
CA ALA A 160 -16.78 -5.26 -30.71
C ALA A 160 -15.70 -4.47 -29.95
N ASN A 161 -14.50 -4.34 -30.53
CA ASN A 161 -13.36 -3.67 -29.87
C ASN A 161 -13.56 -2.15 -29.74
N GLY A 162 -14.18 -1.52 -30.73
CA GLY A 162 -14.30 -0.06 -30.74
C GLY A 162 -15.32 0.50 -31.73
N GLY A 163 -16.31 -0.28 -32.17
CA GLY A 163 -17.29 0.13 -33.19
C GLY A 163 -16.85 -0.13 -34.64
N GLY A 164 -15.55 -0.25 -34.89
CA GLY A 164 -14.98 -0.72 -36.16
C GLY A 164 -15.41 0.13 -37.36
N TYR A 165 -15.79 -0.53 -38.45
CA TYR A 165 -16.28 0.16 -39.65
C TYR A 165 -17.53 1.01 -39.38
N TYR A 166 -18.33 0.64 -38.39
CA TYR A 166 -19.56 1.35 -38.00
C TYR A 166 -19.36 2.32 -36.82
N HIS A 167 -18.11 2.72 -36.50
CA HIS A 167 -17.81 3.59 -35.35
C HIS A 167 -18.60 4.90 -35.33
N TYR A 168 -18.78 5.51 -36.51
CA TYR A 168 -19.52 6.78 -36.67
C TYR A 168 -21.02 6.58 -36.95
N SER A 169 -21.51 5.35 -36.92
CA SER A 169 -22.95 5.07 -37.07
C SER A 169 -23.75 5.57 -35.86
N TYR A 170 -24.98 6.01 -36.09
CA TYR A 170 -25.91 6.45 -35.05
C TYR A 170 -26.46 5.29 -34.20
N SER A 171 -26.39 4.05 -34.69
CA SER A 171 -27.04 2.89 -34.10
C SER A 171 -26.09 1.89 -33.43
N VAL A 172 -24.78 2.17 -33.39
CA VAL A 172 -23.74 1.24 -32.93
C VAL A 172 -23.07 1.76 -31.66
N VAL A 173 -22.86 0.86 -30.70
CA VAL A 173 -22.05 1.15 -29.52
C VAL A 173 -20.58 1.14 -29.94
N ARG A 174 -19.85 2.20 -29.60
CA ARG A 174 -18.43 2.37 -29.93
C ARG A 174 -17.55 1.53 -29.00
N GLY A 175 -17.65 0.20 -29.14
CA GLY A 175 -16.97 -0.80 -28.32
C GLY A 175 -17.90 -1.43 -27.28
N CYS A 176 -17.75 -2.74 -27.06
CA CYS A 176 -18.48 -3.47 -26.02
C CYS A 176 -17.96 -3.18 -24.61
N ASP A 177 -16.74 -2.65 -24.51
CA ASP A 177 -16.07 -2.15 -23.30
C ASP A 177 -16.86 -1.05 -22.57
N ARG A 178 -17.71 -0.32 -23.29
CA ARG A 178 -18.65 0.65 -22.70
C ARG A 178 -19.79 0.02 -21.91
N ILE A 179 -20.08 -1.27 -22.14
CA ILE A 179 -21.24 -1.97 -21.56
C ILE A 179 -20.77 -3.04 -20.55
N VAL A 180 -19.70 -3.76 -20.87
CA VAL A 180 -19.13 -4.83 -20.05
C VAL A 180 -17.61 -4.69 -19.96
N PRO A 181 -16.98 -5.07 -18.84
CA PRO A 181 -15.52 -5.09 -18.75
C PRO A 181 -14.95 -6.14 -19.70
N VAL A 182 -13.92 -5.78 -20.47
CA VAL A 182 -13.29 -6.66 -21.46
C VAL A 182 -11.91 -7.11 -20.99
N ASP A 183 -11.64 -8.42 -21.08
CA ASP A 183 -10.38 -9.01 -20.65
C ASP A 183 -9.34 -9.12 -21.77
N VAL A 184 -9.80 -9.49 -22.97
CA VAL A 184 -8.96 -9.72 -24.16
C VAL A 184 -9.64 -9.11 -25.37
N TYR A 185 -8.87 -8.36 -26.15
CA TYR A 185 -9.30 -7.80 -27.43
C TYR A 185 -8.65 -8.60 -28.56
N VAL A 186 -9.46 -9.16 -29.45
CA VAL A 186 -9.00 -9.88 -30.64
C VAL A 186 -9.22 -8.99 -31.86
N PRO A 187 -8.16 -8.40 -32.46
CA PRO A 187 -8.29 -7.50 -33.60
C PRO A 187 -8.52 -8.26 -34.91
N GLY A 188 -9.43 -7.75 -35.76
CA GLY A 188 -9.70 -8.26 -37.11
C GLY A 188 -11.10 -7.90 -37.61
N CYS A 189 -11.37 -8.05 -38.92
CA CYS A 189 -12.69 -7.72 -39.50
C CYS A 189 -13.13 -8.71 -40.61
N PRO A 190 -13.52 -9.95 -40.27
CA PRO A 190 -13.38 -10.59 -38.95
C PRO A 190 -11.92 -11.04 -38.68
N PRO A 191 -11.51 -11.24 -37.41
CA PRO A 191 -10.26 -11.94 -37.11
C PRO A 191 -10.36 -13.38 -37.61
N THR A 192 -9.25 -13.95 -38.07
CA THR A 192 -9.21 -15.37 -38.45
C THR A 192 -9.54 -16.25 -37.24
N ALA A 193 -10.10 -17.44 -37.49
CA ALA A 193 -10.33 -18.44 -36.44
C ALA A 193 -9.07 -18.75 -35.61
N GLU A 194 -7.89 -18.77 -36.22
CA GLU A 194 -6.62 -18.92 -35.52
C GLU A 194 -6.31 -17.75 -34.58
N ALA A 195 -6.58 -16.52 -34.99
CA ALA A 195 -6.39 -15.34 -34.16
C ALA A 195 -7.35 -15.33 -32.96
N LEU A 196 -8.59 -15.82 -33.14
CA LEU A 196 -9.52 -16.03 -32.03
C LEU A 196 -9.01 -17.11 -31.07
N PHE A 197 -8.54 -18.24 -31.61
CA PHE A 197 -7.98 -19.32 -30.81
C PHE A 197 -6.78 -18.85 -29.99
N TYR A 198 -5.89 -18.05 -30.59
CA TYR A 198 -4.79 -17.39 -29.90
C TYR A 198 -5.28 -16.46 -28.77
N GLY A 199 -6.35 -15.68 -29.01
CA GLY A 199 -6.99 -14.85 -27.99
C GLY A 199 -7.47 -15.64 -26.78
N ILE A 200 -8.04 -16.83 -27.00
CA ILE A 200 -8.45 -17.72 -25.90
C ILE A 200 -7.23 -18.29 -25.16
N LEU A 201 -6.18 -18.71 -25.86
CA LEU A 201 -4.93 -19.14 -25.22
C LEU A 201 -4.28 -18.01 -24.40
N GLN A 202 -4.39 -16.77 -24.87
CA GLN A 202 -3.94 -15.61 -24.11
C GLN A 202 -4.80 -15.37 -22.86
N LEU A 203 -6.12 -15.57 -22.95
CA LEU A 203 -6.99 -15.55 -21.78
C LEU A 203 -6.62 -16.66 -20.79
N GLN A 204 -6.37 -17.88 -21.24
CA GLN A 204 -5.89 -18.97 -20.37
C GLN A 204 -4.56 -18.60 -19.70
N LYS A 205 -3.61 -17.96 -20.40
CA LYS A 205 -2.38 -17.44 -19.79
C LYS A 205 -2.65 -16.36 -18.73
N LYS A 206 -3.66 -15.49 -18.96
CA LYS A 206 -4.10 -14.49 -17.97
C LYS A 206 -4.67 -15.17 -16.73
N ILE A 207 -5.55 -16.16 -16.89
CA ILE A 207 -6.16 -16.93 -15.79
C ILE A 207 -5.10 -17.69 -14.99
N LYS A 208 -4.12 -18.33 -15.66
CA LYS A 208 -3.00 -19.04 -14.99
C LYS A 208 -2.18 -18.15 -14.05
N ARG A 209 -2.20 -16.84 -14.25
CA ARG A 209 -1.48 -15.85 -13.44
C ARG A 209 -2.31 -15.25 -12.30
N ASN A 210 -3.59 -15.61 -12.15
CA ASN A 210 -4.43 -15.11 -11.07
C ASN A 210 -4.00 -15.67 -9.71
N ARG A 211 -4.13 -14.86 -8.65
CA ARG A 211 -3.58 -15.15 -7.31
C ARG A 211 -4.58 -14.86 -6.21
N VAL A 212 -5.80 -15.36 -6.37
CA VAL A 212 -6.91 -14.98 -5.50
C VAL A 212 -6.65 -15.45 -4.06
N THR A 213 -6.18 -16.69 -3.87
CA THR A 213 -5.97 -17.23 -2.52
C THR A 213 -4.70 -16.71 -1.87
N THR A 214 -3.62 -16.48 -2.64
CA THR A 214 -2.38 -15.88 -2.12
C THR A 214 -2.60 -14.42 -1.69
N MET A 215 -3.29 -13.61 -2.49
CA MET A 215 -3.61 -12.23 -2.10
C MET A 215 -4.53 -12.18 -0.89
N TRP A 216 -5.50 -13.09 -0.81
CA TRP A 216 -6.36 -13.22 0.37
C TRP A 216 -5.53 -13.57 1.61
N TYR A 217 -4.63 -14.54 1.54
CA TYR A 217 -3.74 -14.90 2.65
C TYR A 217 -2.88 -13.71 3.13
N GLN A 218 -2.26 -12.97 2.20
CA GLN A 218 -1.47 -11.77 2.51
C GLN A 218 -2.31 -10.65 3.15
N SER A 219 -3.57 -10.52 2.73
CA SER A 219 -4.48 -9.50 3.28
C SER A 219 -4.99 -9.84 4.69
N VAL A 220 -4.88 -11.10 5.12
CA VAL A 220 -5.56 -11.58 6.34
C VAL A 220 -4.61 -11.73 7.55
N TYR A 221 -3.28 -11.83 7.40
CA TYR A 221 -2.46 -12.37 8.51
C TYR A 221 -1.16 -11.68 8.96
N ALA A 222 -0.72 -10.57 8.40
CA ALA A 222 0.30 -9.76 9.07
C ALA A 222 0.37 -8.34 8.52
N ILE A 223 0.29 -7.36 9.41
CA ILE A 223 0.98 -6.09 9.15
C ILE A 223 2.47 -6.37 8.94
N ASP A 224 3.09 -5.73 7.95
CA ASP A 224 4.49 -6.01 7.63
C ASP A 224 5.41 -5.51 8.76
N PRO A 225 6.37 -6.33 9.25
CA PRO A 225 7.28 -5.84 10.27
C PRO A 225 8.16 -4.73 9.73
N ILE A 226 8.29 -3.64 10.49
CA ILE A 226 9.20 -2.54 10.17
C ILE A 226 10.54 -2.76 10.88
N THR A 227 11.63 -2.46 10.17
CA THR A 227 13.00 -2.57 10.69
C THR A 227 13.77 -1.28 10.42
N ILE A 228 14.76 -0.99 11.25
CA ILE A 228 15.66 0.15 11.06
C ILE A 228 16.91 -0.30 10.33
N LYS A 229 17.30 0.44 9.28
CA LYS A 229 18.60 0.29 8.60
C LYS A 229 19.25 1.66 8.47
N GLY A 230 20.38 1.86 9.14
CA GLY A 230 20.98 3.20 9.28
C GLY A 230 20.00 4.14 9.99
N SER A 231 19.79 5.34 9.44
CA SER A 231 18.88 6.36 10.00
C SER A 231 17.46 6.33 9.43
N LYS A 232 17.03 5.21 8.82
CA LYS A 232 15.73 5.08 8.15
C LYS A 232 14.99 3.81 8.55
N PHE A 233 13.66 3.90 8.56
CA PHE A 233 12.75 2.76 8.73
C PHE A 233 12.41 2.14 7.38
N PHE A 234 12.29 0.82 7.34
CA PHE A 234 11.96 0.05 6.15
C PHE A 234 10.96 -1.05 6.47
N ASN A 235 10.05 -1.31 5.54
CA ASN A 235 9.25 -2.51 5.55
C ASN A 235 10.16 -3.72 5.27
N LYS A 236 10.19 -4.70 6.19
CA LYS A 236 11.07 -5.88 6.08
C LYS A 236 10.70 -6.79 4.91
N GLN A 237 9.44 -6.79 4.51
CA GLN A 237 8.94 -7.62 3.40
C GLN A 237 9.13 -6.96 2.04
N THR A 238 8.71 -5.70 1.89
CA THR A 238 8.79 -5.00 0.59
C THR A 238 10.16 -4.38 0.34
N GLY A 239 10.88 -4.03 1.41
CA GLY A 239 12.14 -3.28 1.34
C GLY A 239 11.96 -1.78 1.14
N ASP A 240 10.73 -1.28 1.05
CA ASP A 240 10.45 0.15 0.87
C ASP A 240 10.72 0.95 2.14
N GLN A 241 11.15 2.20 1.96
CA GLN A 241 11.31 3.12 3.09
C GLN A 241 9.94 3.44 3.71
N PHE A 242 9.81 3.21 5.00
CA PHE A 242 8.62 3.51 5.76
C PHE A 242 8.67 4.95 6.30
N PHE A 243 7.62 5.72 6.02
CA PHE A 243 7.44 7.08 6.53
C PHE A 243 6.23 7.11 7.46
N PHE A 244 6.43 7.59 8.69
CA PHE A 244 5.34 7.77 9.63
C PHE A 244 4.43 8.92 9.18
N LYS A 245 3.16 8.61 8.96
CA LYS A 245 2.04 9.55 8.85
C LYS A 245 1.13 9.23 10.01
N GLY A 246 1.36 9.88 11.14
CA GLY A 246 0.70 9.51 12.38
C GLY A 246 0.03 10.64 13.12
N VAL A 247 -0.74 10.24 14.12
CA VAL A 247 -1.42 11.14 15.06
C VAL A 247 -1.25 10.62 16.48
N ASP A 248 -1.21 11.53 17.43
CA ASP A 248 -1.28 11.20 18.85
C ASP A 248 -2.69 10.72 19.21
N TYR A 249 -2.80 9.54 19.80
CA TYR A 249 -4.07 8.90 20.16
C TYR A 249 -4.15 8.68 21.66
N GLN A 250 -4.49 9.74 22.40
CA GLN A 250 -4.66 9.71 23.84
C GLN A 250 -5.86 10.57 24.29
N PRO A 251 -6.92 9.97 24.86
CA PRO A 251 -8.06 10.73 25.35
C PRO A 251 -7.71 11.52 26.62
N ARG A 252 -8.01 12.82 26.63
CA ARG A 252 -7.90 13.67 27.84
C ARG A 252 -9.13 13.47 28.72
N VAL A 253 -9.11 12.46 29.57
CA VAL A 253 -10.05 12.33 30.70
C VAL A 253 -9.23 12.40 31.99
N LEU A 254 -9.75 13.04 33.03
CA LEU A 254 -9.09 13.34 34.31
C LEU A 254 -8.47 12.13 35.06
N ASN A 255 -8.66 10.89 34.57
CA ASN A 255 -8.16 9.66 35.18
C ASN A 255 -7.35 8.75 34.22
N GLY A 256 -6.81 9.26 33.11
CA GLY A 256 -5.85 8.51 32.28
C GLY A 256 -6.43 7.21 31.72
N ASN A 257 -7.45 7.30 30.86
CA ASN A 257 -8.00 6.12 30.21
C ASN A 257 -7.05 5.59 29.14
N ASP A 258 -6.67 4.33 29.28
CA ASP A 258 -5.96 3.55 28.27
C ASP A 258 -6.86 3.35 27.03
N PRO A 259 -6.57 4.04 25.90
CA PRO A 259 -7.42 3.97 24.73
C PRO A 259 -7.34 2.61 24.03
N LEU A 260 -6.22 1.90 24.18
CA LEU A 260 -6.03 0.59 23.56
C LEU A 260 -6.79 -0.52 24.28
N ALA A 261 -7.31 -0.24 25.48
CA ALA A 261 -8.17 -1.17 26.22
C ALA A 261 -9.67 -0.92 25.99
N ASP A 262 -10.05 0.12 25.23
CA ASP A 262 -11.44 0.41 24.86
C ASP A 262 -11.75 -0.05 23.44
N GLU A 263 -12.24 -1.29 23.30
CA GLU A 263 -12.60 -1.88 22.01
C GLU A 263 -13.62 -1.02 21.23
N LYS A 264 -14.63 -0.47 21.91
CA LYS A 264 -15.67 0.33 21.25
C LYS A 264 -15.11 1.66 20.76
N GLY A 265 -14.26 2.29 21.57
CA GLY A 265 -13.50 3.49 21.20
C GLY A 265 -12.63 3.25 19.97
N CYS A 266 -11.81 2.20 19.99
CA CYS A 266 -10.95 1.84 18.87
C CYS A 266 -11.74 1.55 17.59
N LEU A 267 -12.84 0.80 17.65
CA LEU A 267 -13.67 0.49 16.49
C LEU A 267 -14.33 1.74 15.87
N ARG A 268 -14.73 2.70 16.71
CA ARG A 268 -15.26 3.98 16.25
C ARG A 268 -14.17 4.80 15.55
N ASP A 269 -13.01 4.91 16.19
CA ASP A 269 -11.96 5.83 15.78
C ASP A 269 -11.16 5.33 14.57
N VAL A 270 -10.98 4.01 14.41
CA VAL A 270 -10.24 3.43 13.28
C VAL A 270 -10.77 3.88 11.92
N LYS A 271 -12.08 4.14 11.81
CA LYS A 271 -12.68 4.69 10.59
C LYS A 271 -12.15 6.09 10.29
N ALA A 272 -12.12 6.97 11.28
CA ALA A 272 -11.58 8.32 11.14
C ALA A 272 -10.08 8.29 10.85
N LEU A 273 -9.32 7.39 11.50
CA LEU A 273 -7.89 7.20 11.22
C LEU A 273 -7.67 6.78 9.75
N LYS A 274 -8.47 5.85 9.23
CA LYS A 274 -8.42 5.47 7.80
C LYS A 274 -8.79 6.61 6.87
N ASP A 275 -9.82 7.38 7.19
CA ASP A 275 -10.24 8.53 6.39
C ASP A 275 -9.14 9.61 6.32
N LEU A 276 -8.33 9.75 7.38
CA LEU A 276 -7.15 10.62 7.43
C LEU A 276 -5.91 10.03 6.73
N ASN A 277 -5.98 8.79 6.24
CA ASN A 277 -4.87 8.09 5.59
C ASN A 277 -3.60 8.03 6.46
N ILE A 278 -3.78 7.85 7.78
CA ILE A 278 -2.66 7.64 8.70
C ILE A 278 -2.23 6.18 8.70
N ASN A 279 -0.95 5.94 8.97
CA ASN A 279 -0.38 4.61 9.08
C ASN A 279 0.20 4.32 10.47
N ALA A 280 0.23 5.29 11.38
CA ALA A 280 0.74 5.08 12.73
C ALA A 280 0.00 5.93 13.77
N ILE A 281 -0.03 5.47 15.00
CA ILE A 281 -0.48 6.24 16.16
C ILE A 281 0.58 6.25 17.25
N ARG A 282 0.65 7.32 18.03
CA ARG A 282 1.44 7.38 19.27
C ARG A 282 0.50 7.36 20.47
N VAL A 283 0.75 6.46 21.43
CA VAL A 283 -0.03 6.35 22.67
C VAL A 283 0.90 6.52 23.86
N TYR A 284 0.57 7.50 24.70
CA TYR A 284 1.41 7.91 25.83
C TYR A 284 1.17 7.02 27.05
N GLU A 285 -0.09 6.73 27.34
CA GLU A 285 -0.51 6.04 28.56
C GLU A 285 -1.30 4.78 28.23
N THR A 286 -0.77 3.65 28.70
CA THR A 286 -1.45 2.36 28.64
C THR A 286 -1.29 1.62 29.96
N ASN A 287 -2.27 0.80 30.30
CA ASN A 287 -2.31 -0.01 31.50
C ASN A 287 -2.00 -1.46 31.14
N TYR A 288 -0.79 -1.91 31.48
CA TYR A 288 -0.30 -3.25 31.17
C TYR A 288 -1.10 -4.40 31.84
N ASN A 289 -2.02 -4.12 32.77
CA ASN A 289 -2.88 -5.13 33.38
C ASN A 289 -4.19 -5.37 32.61
N LYS A 290 -4.53 -4.52 31.64
CA LYS A 290 -5.73 -4.67 30.81
C LYS A 290 -5.43 -5.51 29.58
N ASN A 291 -6.48 -6.02 28.93
CA ASN A 291 -6.38 -6.71 27.65
C ASN A 291 -6.48 -5.67 26.52
N HIS A 292 -5.55 -5.73 25.55
CA HIS A 292 -5.51 -4.85 24.37
C HIS A 292 -5.72 -5.60 23.05
N ASP A 293 -5.99 -6.91 23.09
CA ASP A 293 -6.05 -7.79 21.92
C ASP A 293 -7.05 -7.27 20.89
N ALA A 294 -8.26 -6.93 21.34
CA ALA A 294 -9.32 -6.47 20.44
C ALA A 294 -8.93 -5.17 19.69
N CYS A 295 -8.40 -4.17 20.39
CA CYS A 295 -8.01 -2.91 19.75
C CYS A 295 -6.78 -3.08 18.85
N MET A 296 -5.77 -3.83 19.31
CA MET A 296 -4.55 -4.06 18.54
C MET A 296 -4.84 -4.84 17.25
N ASP A 297 -5.76 -5.81 17.28
CA ASP A 297 -6.25 -6.53 16.10
C ASP A 297 -7.00 -5.61 15.12
N ILE A 298 -7.82 -4.68 15.64
CA ILE A 298 -8.54 -3.69 14.82
C ILE A 298 -7.54 -2.78 14.09
N LEU A 299 -6.52 -2.31 14.80
CA LEU A 299 -5.46 -1.46 14.24
C LEU A 299 -4.58 -2.23 13.24
N GLU A 300 -4.25 -3.49 13.53
CA GLU A 300 -3.50 -4.35 12.61
C GLU A 300 -4.26 -4.57 11.30
N LYS A 301 -5.56 -4.91 11.37
CA LYS A 301 -6.45 -5.01 10.19
C LYS A 301 -6.64 -3.69 9.45
N ALA A 302 -6.34 -2.58 10.09
CA ALA A 302 -6.34 -1.26 9.49
C ALA A 302 -4.98 -0.84 8.89
N ASN A 303 -3.95 -1.68 9.03
CA ASN A 303 -2.58 -1.38 8.63
C ASN A 303 -2.00 -0.16 9.38
N ILE A 304 -2.38 -0.01 10.66
CA ILE A 304 -1.95 1.07 11.55
C ILE A 304 -0.97 0.52 12.58
N TYR A 305 0.23 1.09 12.60
CA TYR A 305 1.27 0.81 13.58
C TYR A 305 1.09 1.62 14.87
N VAL A 306 1.63 1.12 15.97
CA VAL A 306 1.52 1.75 17.30
C VAL A 306 2.91 2.02 17.85
N MET A 307 3.17 3.29 18.17
CA MET A 307 4.31 3.74 18.96
C MET A 307 3.87 3.94 20.41
N LEU A 308 4.59 3.34 21.36
CA LEU A 308 4.22 3.35 22.76
C LEU A 308 5.28 4.00 23.63
N ASP A 309 4.90 5.01 24.39
CA ASP A 309 5.74 5.53 25.46
C ASP A 309 5.77 4.51 26.61
N ILE A 310 6.93 4.00 27.01
CA ILE A 310 7.03 3.03 28.12
C ILE A 310 6.76 3.74 29.46
N SER A 311 7.20 4.99 29.57
CA SER A 311 6.89 5.84 30.70
C SER A 311 5.39 6.11 30.83
N THR A 312 4.92 6.25 32.05
CA THR A 312 3.58 6.77 32.38
C THR A 312 3.74 7.90 33.39
N PRO A 313 2.73 8.76 33.61
CA PRO A 313 2.81 9.81 34.63
C PRO A 313 3.21 9.29 36.02
N GLN A 314 2.79 8.07 36.38
CA GLN A 314 3.16 7.44 37.65
C GLN A 314 4.56 6.83 37.65
N TYR A 315 5.00 6.29 36.51
CA TYR A 315 6.27 5.59 36.36
C TYR A 315 7.08 6.26 35.26
N SER A 316 7.75 7.35 35.59
CA SER A 316 8.62 8.12 34.69
C SER A 316 9.83 8.66 35.45
N ILE A 317 10.90 8.96 34.72
CA ILE A 317 12.09 9.60 35.29
C ILE A 317 11.72 11.04 35.64
N ASN A 318 11.78 11.38 36.93
CA ASN A 318 11.51 12.73 37.38
C ASN A 318 12.64 13.66 36.95
N ARG A 319 12.35 14.64 36.11
CA ARG A 319 13.36 15.57 35.58
C ARG A 319 14.13 16.37 36.62
N LYS A 320 13.47 16.76 37.73
CA LYS A 320 14.04 17.61 38.78
C LYS A 320 14.91 16.81 39.75
N TYR A 321 14.50 15.58 40.03
CA TYR A 321 15.21 14.65 40.90
C TYR A 321 15.31 13.30 40.19
N PRO A 322 16.16 13.19 39.15
CA PRO A 322 16.18 12.00 38.31
C PRO A 322 16.76 10.82 39.06
N TYR A 323 16.08 9.68 38.93
CA TYR A 323 16.52 8.39 39.45
C TYR A 323 16.14 7.29 38.44
N TRP A 324 16.95 6.24 38.43
CA TRP A 324 16.69 5.02 37.69
C TRP A 324 16.95 3.85 38.62
N ASP A 325 15.88 3.19 39.05
CA ASP A 325 15.93 2.12 40.04
C ASP A 325 15.26 0.84 39.52
N THR A 326 15.31 -0.21 40.33
CA THR A 326 14.73 -1.51 40.00
C THR A 326 13.20 -1.48 39.90
N SER A 327 12.55 -0.54 40.59
CA SER A 327 11.09 -0.37 40.56
C SER A 327 10.63 0.19 39.22
N LEU A 328 11.25 1.29 38.77
CA LEU A 328 11.01 1.86 37.44
C LEU A 328 11.32 0.84 36.35
N PHE A 329 12.46 0.17 36.43
CA PHE A 329 12.83 -0.84 35.45
C PHE A 329 11.85 -2.02 35.40
N SER A 330 11.37 -2.48 36.56
CA SER A 330 10.35 -3.54 36.65
C SER A 330 9.04 -3.14 35.98
N ASN A 331 8.57 -1.90 36.19
CA ASN A 331 7.35 -1.40 35.54
C ASN A 331 7.52 -1.27 34.02
N TYR A 332 8.69 -0.80 33.57
CA TYR A 332 9.00 -0.71 32.14
C TYR A 332 8.97 -2.11 31.49
N LYS A 333 9.55 -3.12 32.15
CA LYS A 333 9.47 -4.52 31.69
C LYS A 333 8.05 -5.03 31.58
N LYS A 334 7.20 -4.81 32.59
CA LYS A 334 5.79 -5.26 32.56
C LYS A 334 5.05 -4.71 31.35
N LYS A 335 5.27 -3.44 31.00
CA LYS A 335 4.67 -2.84 29.81
C LYS A 335 5.21 -3.45 28.52
N ILE A 336 6.52 -3.65 28.41
CA ILE A 336 7.10 -4.34 27.24
C ILE A 336 6.56 -5.76 27.11
N GLU A 337 6.44 -6.50 28.22
CA GLU A 337 5.89 -7.85 28.24
C GLU A 337 4.43 -7.92 27.80
N ALA A 338 3.61 -6.95 28.18
CA ALA A 338 2.21 -6.86 27.76
C ALA A 338 2.08 -6.62 26.25
N PHE A 339 2.96 -5.79 25.67
CA PHE A 339 2.84 -5.32 24.29
C PHE A 339 3.73 -6.03 23.27
N LYS A 340 4.75 -6.80 23.69
CA LYS A 340 5.68 -7.49 22.77
C LYS A 340 5.02 -8.51 21.83
N LYS A 341 3.83 -8.99 22.18
CA LYS A 341 3.10 -10.00 21.38
C LYS A 341 2.44 -9.41 20.13
N TYR A 342 2.25 -8.09 20.08
CA TYR A 342 1.55 -7.42 18.99
C TYR A 342 2.51 -7.03 17.87
N LYS A 343 2.20 -7.45 16.64
CA LYS A 343 3.06 -7.21 15.46
C LYS A 343 3.06 -5.76 14.98
N ASN A 344 1.96 -5.05 15.21
CA ASN A 344 1.81 -3.64 14.87
C ASN A 344 2.49 -2.69 15.88
N VAL A 345 3.10 -3.18 16.97
CA VAL A 345 3.94 -2.33 17.84
C VAL A 345 5.28 -2.10 17.15
N VAL A 346 5.45 -0.89 16.61
CA VAL A 346 6.58 -0.55 15.74
C VAL A 346 7.78 0.00 16.51
N ALA A 347 7.53 0.62 17.66
CA ALA A 347 8.57 1.26 18.44
C ALA A 347 8.12 1.55 19.87
N PHE A 348 9.09 1.59 20.78
CA PHE A 348 8.91 2.08 22.14
C PHE A 348 9.65 3.41 22.36
N LEU A 349 9.07 4.31 23.14
CA LEU A 349 9.76 5.51 23.62
C LEU A 349 10.14 5.35 25.09
N ILE A 350 11.41 5.55 25.41
CA ILE A 350 11.94 5.37 26.77
C ILE A 350 11.58 6.55 27.69
N GLY A 351 11.31 7.71 27.09
CA GLY A 351 10.92 8.94 27.77
C GLY A 351 10.49 10.00 26.77
N ASN A 352 9.76 10.99 27.28
CA ASN A 352 9.23 12.12 26.53
C ASN A 352 9.54 13.42 27.29
N GLU A 353 10.36 14.28 26.69
CA GLU A 353 10.74 15.60 27.23
C GLU A 353 11.18 15.53 28.70
N VAL A 354 12.02 14.55 29.05
CA VAL A 354 12.50 14.41 30.43
C VAL A 354 13.40 15.59 30.75
N THR A 355 14.45 15.78 29.96
CA THR A 355 15.16 17.07 29.92
C THR A 355 14.36 17.99 29.01
N ASN A 356 14.05 19.20 29.50
CA ASN A 356 13.28 20.18 28.74
C ASN A 356 13.89 21.59 28.80
N ASP A 357 14.94 21.78 29.59
CA ASP A 357 15.64 23.04 29.81
C ASP A 357 17.08 22.76 30.29
N VAL A 358 17.89 23.81 30.43
CA VAL A 358 19.30 23.73 30.86
C VAL A 358 19.45 23.12 32.26
N ASP A 359 18.51 23.41 33.16
CA ASP A 359 18.57 23.00 34.57
C ASP A 359 18.30 21.49 34.75
N THR A 360 17.60 20.87 33.81
CA THR A 360 17.19 19.46 33.87
C THR A 360 18.09 18.51 33.09
N THR A 361 19.15 19.01 32.44
CA THR A 361 20.07 18.23 31.57
C THR A 361 20.66 16.97 32.22
N LYS A 362 20.85 16.98 33.55
CA LYS A 362 21.33 15.81 34.30
C LYS A 362 20.40 14.59 34.17
N ALA A 363 19.11 14.80 33.93
CA ALA A 363 18.14 13.73 33.79
C ALA A 363 18.40 12.84 32.56
N SER A 364 18.99 13.39 31.49
CA SER A 364 19.34 12.65 30.27
C SER A 364 20.26 11.46 30.54
N ALA A 365 21.14 11.54 31.55
CA ALA A 365 22.02 10.42 31.92
C ALA A 365 21.22 9.20 32.41
N PHE A 366 20.15 9.44 33.16
CA PHE A 366 19.25 8.39 33.65
C PHE A 366 18.40 7.82 32.52
N VAL A 367 17.99 8.66 31.56
CA VAL A 367 17.31 8.20 30.34
C VAL A 367 18.22 7.27 29.53
N LYS A 368 19.50 7.58 29.35
CA LYS A 368 20.46 6.68 28.68
C LYS A 368 20.69 5.37 29.44
N ALA A 369 20.74 5.42 30.78
CA ALA A 369 20.81 4.21 31.59
C ALA A 369 19.56 3.33 31.41
N ALA A 370 18.38 3.93 31.44
CA ALA A 370 17.11 3.24 31.20
C ALA A 370 17.06 2.62 29.81
N LEU A 371 17.50 3.37 28.79
CA LEU A 371 17.58 2.92 27.40
C LEU A 371 18.48 1.68 27.26
N ARG A 372 19.69 1.72 27.83
CA ARG A 372 20.63 0.60 27.83
C ARG A 372 20.03 -0.65 28.45
N ASP A 373 19.42 -0.50 29.63
CA ASP A 373 18.89 -1.65 30.38
C ASP A 373 17.65 -2.25 29.70
N VAL A 374 16.78 -1.40 29.14
CA VAL A 374 15.60 -1.82 28.36
C VAL A 374 15.99 -2.48 27.05
N LYS A 375 16.91 -1.89 26.27
CA LYS A 375 17.40 -2.52 25.03
C LYS A 375 18.10 -3.84 25.30
N SER A 376 18.85 -3.94 26.40
CA SER A 376 19.45 -5.20 26.85
C SER A 376 18.38 -6.27 27.15
N TYR A 377 17.28 -5.86 27.80
CA TYR A 377 16.15 -6.75 28.10
C TYR A 377 15.41 -7.21 26.82
N ILE A 378 15.12 -6.30 25.90
CA ILE A 378 14.47 -6.58 24.61
C ILE A 378 15.33 -7.54 23.78
N LYS A 379 16.63 -7.29 23.69
CA LYS A 379 17.59 -8.15 22.98
C LYS A 379 17.66 -9.55 23.57
N LYS A 380 17.66 -9.68 24.91
CA LYS A 380 17.61 -10.98 25.59
C LYS A 380 16.30 -11.74 25.32
N SER A 381 15.22 -11.01 25.07
CA SER A 381 13.90 -11.56 24.76
C SER A 381 13.71 -11.90 23.27
N ASN A 382 14.76 -11.79 22.45
CA ASN A 382 14.76 -12.02 21.01
C ASN A 382 13.73 -11.17 20.23
N LEU A 383 13.53 -9.92 20.69
CA LEU A 383 12.66 -8.94 20.04
C LEU A 383 13.52 -7.93 19.27
N GLU A 384 13.04 -7.49 18.11
CA GLU A 384 13.70 -6.48 17.26
C GLU A 384 12.99 -5.11 17.32
N ILE A 385 12.19 -4.84 18.36
CA ILE A 385 11.44 -3.57 18.47
C ILE A 385 12.40 -2.44 18.89
N PRO A 386 12.53 -1.37 18.09
CA PRO A 386 13.44 -0.27 18.39
C PRO A 386 12.96 0.57 19.57
N VAL A 387 13.91 1.12 20.32
CA VAL A 387 13.66 2.02 21.46
C VAL A 387 14.27 3.39 21.19
N GLY A 388 13.43 4.41 21.20
CA GLY A 388 13.81 5.80 20.95
C GLY A 388 13.48 6.72 22.10
N TYR A 389 13.67 8.01 21.87
CA TYR A 389 13.38 9.09 22.81
C TYR A 389 12.65 10.22 22.09
N ALA A 390 11.70 10.87 22.75
CA ALA A 390 11.03 12.08 22.25
C ALA A 390 11.53 13.29 23.04
N ASP A 391 12.05 14.26 22.32
CA ASP A 391 12.62 15.48 22.86
C ASP A 391 11.70 16.68 22.65
N ASN A 392 11.89 17.73 23.45
CA ASN A 392 11.27 19.03 23.16
C ASN A 392 12.15 19.83 22.19
N ASP A 393 11.69 21.03 21.81
CA ASP A 393 12.36 21.86 20.81
C ASP A 393 13.02 23.11 21.41
N ASP A 394 13.56 22.98 22.63
CA ASP A 394 14.22 24.07 23.35
C ASP A 394 15.53 24.49 22.68
N GLU A 395 15.72 25.78 22.45
CA GLU A 395 16.82 26.26 21.62
C GLU A 395 18.20 26.07 22.24
N GLU A 396 18.28 26.10 23.56
CA GLU A 396 19.53 26.06 24.32
C GLU A 396 20.05 24.63 24.45
N VAL A 397 19.16 23.64 24.54
CA VAL A 397 19.56 22.24 24.79
C VAL A 397 19.38 21.28 23.61
N ARG A 398 18.52 21.58 22.61
CA ARG A 398 18.17 20.63 21.52
C ARG A 398 19.37 20.02 20.79
N ASN A 399 20.36 20.84 20.43
CA ASN A 399 21.51 20.37 19.65
C ASN A 399 22.41 19.44 20.45
N ASP A 400 22.56 19.73 21.75
CA ASP A 400 23.37 18.92 22.65
C ASP A 400 22.65 17.61 23.01
N LEU A 401 21.32 17.65 23.17
CA LEU A 401 20.52 16.43 23.39
C LEU A 401 20.55 15.48 22.18
N ILE A 402 20.37 16.00 20.95
CA ILE A 402 20.47 15.21 19.71
C ILE A 402 21.81 14.47 19.66
N LYS A 403 22.92 15.16 19.97
CA LYS A 403 24.27 14.56 20.01
C LYS A 403 24.41 13.60 21.18
N TYR A 404 23.92 13.96 22.37
CA TYR A 404 24.07 13.17 23.59
C TYR A 404 23.41 11.80 23.50
N PHE A 405 22.22 11.73 22.91
CA PHE A 405 21.50 10.46 22.71
C PHE A 405 22.09 9.59 21.59
N ASN A 406 22.97 10.14 20.74
CA ASN A 406 23.75 9.38 19.74
C ASN A 406 25.22 9.13 20.15
N CYS A 407 25.71 9.75 21.24
CA CYS A 407 27.12 9.67 21.60
C CYS A 407 27.45 8.41 22.41
N GLY A 408 28.74 8.06 22.43
CA GLY A 408 29.28 6.95 23.22
C GLY A 408 29.53 5.69 22.39
N GLN A 409 30.36 4.80 22.94
CA GLN A 409 30.74 3.54 22.28
C GLN A 409 29.74 2.41 22.53
N ASP A 410 28.90 2.51 23.56
CA ASP A 410 27.88 1.50 23.86
C ASP A 410 26.66 1.68 22.93
N PRO A 411 26.42 0.76 21.98
CA PRO A 411 25.29 0.86 21.06
C PRO A 411 23.92 0.68 21.76
N LEU A 412 23.88 0.09 22.96
CA LEU A 412 22.65 -0.07 23.74
C LEU A 412 22.28 1.23 24.47
N ALA A 413 23.26 2.09 24.77
CA ALA A 413 23.02 3.39 25.38
C ALA A 413 22.69 4.50 24.35
N ARG A 414 22.70 4.19 23.05
CA ARG A 414 22.25 5.09 21.98
C ARG A 414 20.82 4.79 21.57
N VAL A 415 20.07 5.82 21.22
CA VAL A 415 18.68 5.64 20.76
C VAL A 415 18.66 4.96 19.40
N ASP A 416 17.65 4.13 19.15
CA ASP A 416 17.44 3.54 17.83
C ASP A 416 16.77 4.53 16.86
N PHE A 417 16.01 5.48 17.40
CA PHE A 417 15.43 6.61 16.68
C PHE A 417 15.24 7.81 17.61
N TYR A 418 15.17 9.00 17.03
CA TYR A 418 15.00 10.26 17.75
C TYR A 418 13.74 10.97 17.28
N GLY A 419 12.84 11.31 18.19
CA GLY A 419 11.65 12.12 17.94
C GLY A 419 11.84 13.53 18.49
N VAL A 420 11.30 14.53 17.81
CA VAL A 420 11.28 15.91 18.30
C VAL A 420 9.84 16.43 18.25
N ASN A 421 9.33 16.87 19.40
CA ASN A 421 8.03 17.50 19.53
C ASN A 421 8.17 18.97 19.10
N THR A 422 7.96 19.24 17.82
CA THR A 422 8.10 20.59 17.25
C THR A 422 6.77 21.21 16.92
N TYR A 423 6.66 22.51 17.24
CA TYR A 423 5.47 23.33 16.98
C TYR A 423 5.83 24.61 16.23
N ARG A 424 6.96 24.63 15.51
CA ARG A 424 7.44 25.85 14.82
C ARG A 424 6.58 26.26 13.62
N TRP A 425 5.82 25.33 13.04
CA TRP A 425 4.97 25.61 11.87
C TRP A 425 3.55 26.02 12.31
N CYS A 426 3.28 27.32 12.32
CA CYS A 426 2.00 27.87 12.76
C CYS A 426 1.31 28.68 11.64
N GLY A 427 0.21 28.16 11.10
CA GLY A 427 -0.63 28.87 10.13
C GLY A 427 -0.24 28.68 8.66
N PRO A 428 -1.06 29.21 7.73
CA PRO A 428 -0.95 28.92 6.30
C PRO A 428 0.13 29.73 5.57
N ASN A 429 0.58 30.85 6.14
CA ASN A 429 1.53 31.78 5.50
C ASN A 429 3.01 31.48 5.83
N VAL A 430 3.28 30.29 6.35
CA VAL A 430 4.62 29.88 6.78
C VAL A 430 5.23 28.96 5.71
N SER A 431 6.53 29.10 5.48
CA SER A 431 7.31 28.30 4.54
C SER A 431 8.31 27.42 5.29
N TYR A 432 8.94 26.47 4.58
CA TYR A 432 10.00 25.62 5.13
C TYR A 432 11.16 26.42 5.77
N LYS A 433 11.48 27.60 5.23
CA LYS A 433 12.53 28.46 5.78
C LYS A 433 12.03 29.30 6.94
N THR A 434 10.86 29.94 6.79
CA THR A 434 10.34 30.85 7.81
C THR A 434 9.80 30.15 9.05
N SER A 435 9.43 28.87 8.96
CA SER A 435 9.13 28.01 10.12
C SER A 435 10.38 27.59 10.89
N GLY A 436 11.59 27.79 10.36
CA GLY A 436 12.81 27.26 10.97
C GLY A 436 12.99 25.74 10.83
N TYR A 437 12.14 25.05 10.06
CA TYR A 437 12.31 23.61 9.77
C TYR A 437 13.63 23.34 9.04
N GLU A 438 14.08 24.25 8.17
CA GLU A 438 15.39 24.15 7.51
C GLU A 438 16.53 24.07 8.51
N GLN A 439 16.47 24.85 9.59
CA GLN A 439 17.49 24.89 10.65
C GLN A 439 17.38 23.65 11.54
N MET A 440 16.16 23.28 11.89
CA MET A 440 15.86 22.08 12.68
C MET A 440 16.35 20.80 12.00
N ALA A 441 16.28 20.72 10.67
CA ALA A 441 16.72 19.55 9.92
C ALA A 441 18.24 19.44 9.74
N GLN A 442 19.02 20.51 9.93
CA GLN A 442 20.47 20.49 9.69
C GLN A 442 21.22 19.45 10.54
N PRO A 443 21.00 19.35 11.87
CA PRO A 443 21.72 18.39 12.70
C PRO A 443 21.44 16.94 12.33
N PHE A 444 20.32 16.67 11.66
CA PHE A 444 19.93 15.31 11.24
C PHE A 444 20.47 14.89 9.87
N LYS A 445 21.15 15.77 9.13
CA LYS A 445 21.69 15.44 7.80
C LYS A 445 22.80 14.38 7.84
N GLU A 446 23.59 14.38 8.90
CA GLU A 446 24.74 13.49 9.09
C GLU A 446 24.46 12.38 10.13
N TYR A 447 23.19 12.22 10.52
CA TYR A 447 22.75 11.37 11.62
C TYR A 447 22.48 9.91 11.20
#